data_AF-A0A960EE83-F1
#
_entry.id   AF-A0A960EE83-F1
#
_cell.length_a   1.000
_cell.length_b   1.000
_cell.length_c   1.000
_cell.angle_alpha   90.00
_cell.angle_beta   90.00
_cell.angle_gamma   90.00
#
_symmetry.space_group_name_H-M   'P 1'
#
loop_
_entity.id
_entity.type
_entity.pdbx_description
1 polymer ?
#
loop_
_entity_poly.entity_id
_entity_poly.type
_entity_poly.pdbx_seq_one_letter_code
_entity_poly.pdbx_strand_id
1 'polypeptide(L)'
;MSDRSAELDARREVVEQELGRALGNASLCSVSRSAGSVPAAKHLEGRLAALREVRREVRAGGALDAACERVGRSWREALAEATERGAGRDWVAYRAGGVDELEELASWAPGERG
;
A
#
# COMPACT_ATOMS: atom_id res chain seq x y z
N MET A 1 -1.53 9.64 20.65
CA MET A 1 -1.02 9.88 19.29
C MET A 1 0.24 9.08 18.96
N SER A 2 1.10 8.71 19.92
CA SER A 2 2.38 8.03 19.64
C SER A 2 2.26 6.60 19.09
N ASP A 3 1.21 5.86 19.46
CA ASP A 3 1.07 4.43 19.14
C ASP A 3 0.69 4.18 17.67
N ARG A 4 -0.29 4.94 17.16
CA ARG A 4 -0.78 4.79 15.78
C ARG A 4 0.17 5.30 14.70
N SER A 5 1.00 6.31 15.01
CA SER A 5 2.04 6.77 14.10
C SER A 5 3.21 5.78 14.03
N ALA A 6 3.52 5.10 15.14
CA ALA A 6 4.52 4.03 15.17
C ALA A 6 4.06 2.81 14.35
N GLU A 7 2.79 2.44 14.46
CA GLU A 7 2.19 1.36 13.65
C GLU A 7 2.26 1.67 12.15
N LEU A 8 1.91 2.91 11.75
CA LEU A 8 2.03 3.35 10.35
C LEU A 8 3.48 3.23 9.84
N ASP A 9 4.45 3.55 10.68
CA ASP A 9 5.87 3.43 10.34
C ASP A 9 6.31 1.95 10.25
N ALA A 10 5.92 1.11 11.20
CA ALA A 10 6.21 -0.33 11.21
C ALA A 10 5.60 -1.04 10.00
N ARG A 11 4.33 -0.75 9.69
CA ARG A 11 3.62 -1.32 8.54
C ARG A 11 4.28 -0.93 7.21
N ARG A 12 4.73 0.32 7.08
CA ARG A 12 5.51 0.77 5.91
C ARG A 12 6.80 -0.04 5.75
N GLU A 13 7.54 -0.25 6.84
CA GLU A 13 8.80 -1.01 6.81
C GLU A 13 8.58 -2.46 6.37
N VAL A 14 7.48 -3.10 6.80
CA VAL A 14 7.10 -4.44 6.34
C VAL A 14 6.86 -4.46 4.83
N VAL A 15 6.04 -3.55 4.30
CA VAL A 15 5.74 -3.48 2.86
C VAL A 15 7.01 -3.16 2.04
N GLU A 16 7.89 -2.30 2.56
CA GLU A 16 9.17 -1.99 1.91
C GLU A 16 10.11 -3.20 1.84
N GLN A 17 10.14 -4.04 2.89
CA GLN A 17 10.86 -5.32 2.87
C GLN A 17 10.24 -6.33 1.90
N GLU A 18 8.91 -6.43 1.86
CA GLU A 18 8.19 -7.30 0.90
C GLU A 18 8.48 -6.88 -0.55
N LEU A 19 8.43 -5.59 -0.84
CA LEU A 19 8.78 -5.04 -2.15
C LEU A 19 10.26 -5.32 -2.49
N GLY A 20 11.16 -5.10 -1.54
CA GLY A 20 12.58 -5.41 -1.70
C GLY A 20 12.84 -6.88 -2.01
N ARG A 21 12.10 -7.80 -1.37
CA ARG A 21 12.16 -9.24 -1.67
C ARG A 21 11.59 -9.56 -3.05
N ALA A 22 10.44 -8.98 -3.41
CA ALA A 22 9.82 -9.21 -4.71
C ALA A 22 10.71 -8.75 -5.88
N LEU A 23 11.38 -7.60 -5.73
CA LEU A 23 12.31 -7.06 -6.72
C LEU A 23 13.70 -7.73 -6.66
N GLY A 24 14.18 -8.09 -5.47
CA GLY A 24 15.48 -8.73 -5.26
C GLY A 24 15.51 -10.20 -5.70
N ASN A 25 14.40 -10.94 -5.57
CA ASN A 25 14.27 -12.29 -6.11
C ASN A 25 14.20 -12.32 -7.65
N ALA A 26 14.02 -11.17 -8.32
CA ALA A 26 14.13 -11.12 -9.78
C ALA A 26 15.58 -11.27 -10.27
N SER A 27 16.58 -10.93 -9.43
CA SER A 27 18.01 -11.07 -9.74
C SER A 27 18.60 -12.45 -9.45
N LEU A 28 17.86 -13.35 -8.79
CA LEU A 28 18.24 -14.75 -8.61
C LEU A 28 17.57 -15.58 -9.70
N CYS A 29 18.22 -15.63 -10.86
CA CYS A 29 17.79 -16.42 -12.01
C CYS A 29 17.40 -17.85 -11.59
N SER A 30 16.19 -18.27 -11.97
CA SER A 30 15.66 -19.65 -11.88
C SER A 30 15.24 -20.20 -10.49
N VAL A 31 14.09 -19.78 -9.96
CA VAL A 31 13.26 -20.68 -9.11
C VAL A 31 11.78 -20.56 -9.48
N SER A 32 11.39 -21.38 -10.44
CA SER A 32 10.12 -22.12 -10.52
C SER A 32 8.86 -21.44 -9.97
N ARG A 33 8.09 -20.84 -10.88
CA ARG A 33 6.61 -20.68 -10.85
C ARG A 33 5.92 -19.78 -9.83
N SER A 34 6.58 -19.18 -8.84
CA SER A 34 5.88 -18.30 -7.86
C SER A 34 6.67 -17.13 -7.29
N ALA A 35 7.78 -16.71 -7.91
CA ALA A 35 8.44 -15.45 -7.54
C ALA A 35 7.65 -14.28 -8.15
N GLY A 36 7.14 -13.36 -7.31
CA GLY A 36 6.07 -12.41 -7.61
C GLY A 36 6.06 -11.82 -9.02
N SER A 37 4.91 -11.92 -9.70
CA SER A 37 4.71 -11.35 -11.03
C SER A 37 4.88 -9.82 -11.00
N VAL A 38 5.19 -9.19 -12.14
CA VAL A 38 5.26 -7.72 -12.27
C VAL A 38 4.03 -7.02 -11.65
N PRO A 39 2.78 -7.53 -11.81
CA PRO A 39 1.62 -7.03 -11.07
C PRO A 39 1.75 -7.07 -9.53
N ALA A 40 2.37 -8.09 -8.95
CA ALA A 40 2.57 -8.19 -7.50
C ALA A 40 3.58 -7.15 -6.99
N ALA A 41 4.66 -6.88 -7.73
CA ALA A 41 5.60 -5.82 -7.38
C ALA A 41 4.93 -4.44 -7.46
N LYS A 42 4.13 -4.20 -8.51
CA LYS A 42 3.37 -2.96 -8.68
C LYS A 42 2.32 -2.76 -7.59
N HIS A 43 1.66 -3.82 -7.17
CA HIS A 43 0.75 -3.80 -6.03
C HIS A 43 1.46 -3.37 -4.73
N LEU A 44 2.62 -3.97 -4.43
CA LEU A 44 3.45 -3.59 -3.28
C LEU A 44 3.96 -2.13 -3.36
N GLU A 45 4.34 -1.65 -4.55
CA GLU A 45 4.68 -0.23 -4.77
C GLU A 45 3.49 0.69 -4.43
N GLY A 46 2.28 0.27 -4.81
CA GLY A 46 1.03 0.96 -4.50
C GLY A 46 0.78 1.09 -3.00
N ARG A 47 0.85 -0.04 -2.29
CA ARG A 47 0.72 -0.11 -0.82
C ARG A 47 1.71 0.86 -0.15
N LEU A 48 2.98 0.80 -0.55
CA LEU A 48 4.04 1.67 -0.01
C LEU A 48 3.80 3.16 -0.27
N ALA A 49 3.34 3.51 -1.47
CA ALA A 49 3.05 4.89 -1.85
C ALA A 49 1.88 5.46 -1.04
N ALA A 50 0.80 4.71 -0.88
CA ALA A 50 -0.36 5.10 -0.08
C ALA A 50 0.02 5.36 1.40
N LEU A 51 0.81 4.48 2.00
CA LEU A 51 1.30 4.67 3.38
C LEU A 51 2.15 5.94 3.53
N ARG A 52 2.97 6.27 2.54
CA ARG A 52 3.79 7.50 2.54
C ARG A 52 2.91 8.76 2.45
N GLU A 53 1.83 8.72 1.67
CA GLU A 53 0.85 9.82 1.59
C GLU A 53 0.11 10.03 2.91
N VAL A 54 -0.41 8.95 3.52
CA VAL A 54 -1.05 9.03 4.86
C VAL A 54 -0.09 9.60 5.89
N ARG A 55 1.16 9.12 5.90
CA ARG A 55 2.19 9.62 6.84
C ARG A 55 2.45 11.12 6.65
N ARG A 56 2.40 11.62 5.42
CA ARG A 56 2.57 13.04 5.13
C ARG A 56 1.44 13.87 5.76
N GLU A 57 0.19 13.44 5.60
CA GLU A 57 -0.97 14.10 6.20
C GLU A 57 -0.91 14.08 7.74
N VAL A 58 -0.51 12.94 8.33
CA VAL A 58 -0.35 12.82 9.79
C VAL A 58 0.75 13.76 10.31
N ARG A 59 1.87 13.86 9.59
CA ARG A 59 2.95 14.80 9.93
C ARG A 59 2.56 16.26 9.80
N ALA A 60 1.61 16.57 8.92
CA ALA A 60 1.01 17.89 8.81
C ALA A 60 0.02 18.20 9.94
N GLY A 61 -0.15 17.29 10.90
CA GLY A 61 -1.05 17.46 12.05
C GLY A 61 -2.43 16.81 11.85
N GLY A 62 -2.66 16.07 10.76
CA GLY A 62 -3.88 15.33 10.54
C GLY A 62 -4.04 14.14 11.50
N ALA A 63 -5.28 13.84 11.89
CA ALA A 63 -5.60 12.57 12.54
C ALA A 63 -5.45 11.41 11.54
N LEU A 64 -4.95 10.25 11.99
CA LEU A 64 -4.71 9.09 11.13
C LEU A 64 -5.98 8.66 10.39
N ASP A 65 -7.12 8.56 11.07
CA ASP A 65 -8.38 8.12 10.44
C ASP A 65 -8.80 9.08 9.32
N ALA A 66 -8.77 10.39 9.58
CA ALA A 66 -9.08 11.42 8.59
C ALA A 66 -8.07 11.46 7.44
N ALA A 67 -6.81 11.10 7.68
CA ALA A 67 -5.80 10.94 6.63
C ALA A 67 -6.10 9.71 5.76
N CYS A 68 -6.38 8.55 6.38
CA CYS A 68 -6.74 7.31 5.68
C CYS A 68 -8.01 7.48 4.84
N GLU A 69 -9.06 8.10 5.37
CA GLU A 69 -10.30 8.35 4.63
C GLU A 69 -10.08 9.23 3.39
N ARG A 70 -9.33 10.32 3.55
CA ARG A 70 -9.07 11.29 2.49
C ARG A 70 -8.16 10.72 1.40
N VAL A 71 -7.04 10.12 1.80
CA VAL A 71 -6.12 9.47 0.86
C VAL A 71 -6.84 8.30 0.19
N GLY A 72 -7.58 7.48 0.96
CA GLY A 72 -8.32 6.33 0.44
C GLY A 72 -9.39 6.71 -0.59
N ARG A 73 -10.12 7.81 -0.39
CA ARG A 73 -11.06 8.32 -1.39
C ARG A 73 -10.36 8.66 -2.71
N SER A 74 -9.28 9.43 -2.65
CA SER A 74 -8.48 9.82 -3.83
C SER A 74 -7.95 8.60 -4.59
N TRP A 75 -7.45 7.59 -3.86
CA TRP A 75 -6.93 6.37 -4.46
C TRP A 75 -8.01 5.51 -5.13
N ARG A 76 -9.20 5.40 -4.52
CA ARG A 76 -10.35 4.70 -5.11
C ARG A 76 -10.85 5.38 -6.38
N GLU A 77 -10.97 6.70 -6.36
CA GLU A 77 -11.34 7.50 -7.55
C GLU A 77 -10.33 7.28 -8.69
N ALA A 78 -9.03 7.34 -8.38
CA ALA A 78 -7.97 7.10 -9.36
C ALA A 78 -7.94 5.64 -9.89
N LEU A 79 -8.30 4.66 -9.07
CA LEU A 79 -8.42 3.25 -9.50
C LEU A 79 -9.61 3.07 -10.45
N ALA A 80 -10.75 3.67 -10.13
CA ALA A 80 -11.94 3.63 -10.98
C ALA A 80 -11.63 4.27 -12.35
N GLU A 81 -11.03 5.46 -12.35
CA GLU A 81 -10.61 6.16 -13.58
C GLU A 81 -9.61 5.34 -14.39
N ALA A 82 -8.61 4.72 -13.75
CA ALA A 82 -7.64 3.85 -14.40
C ALA A 82 -8.31 2.64 -15.07
N THR A 83 -9.31 2.06 -14.42
CA THR A 83 -10.05 0.90 -14.92
C THR A 83 -10.94 1.28 -16.09
N GLU A 84 -11.70 2.37 -15.98
CA GLU A 84 -12.59 2.88 -17.02
C GLU A 84 -11.84 3.25 -18.30
N ARG A 85 -10.64 3.82 -18.16
CA ARG A 85 -9.79 4.19 -19.31
C ARG A 85 -9.00 3.03 -19.90
N GLY A 86 -9.12 1.82 -19.35
CA GLY A 86 -8.34 0.67 -19.79
C GLY A 86 -6.83 0.86 -19.61
N ALA A 87 -6.41 1.51 -18.52
CA ALA A 87 -5.00 1.70 -18.21
C ALA A 87 -4.27 0.35 -18.10
N GLY A 88 -2.95 0.37 -18.28
CA GLY A 88 -2.13 -0.83 -18.23
C GLY A 88 -2.29 -1.59 -16.90
N ARG A 89 -2.21 -2.93 -16.96
CA ARG A 89 -2.38 -3.81 -15.79
C ARG A 89 -1.50 -3.43 -14.60
N ASP A 90 -0.28 -2.96 -14.87
CA ASP A 90 0.67 -2.50 -13.86
C ASP A 90 0.15 -1.26 -13.12
N TRP A 91 -0.50 -0.35 -13.84
CA TRP A 91 -1.08 0.87 -13.26
C TRP A 91 -2.32 0.56 -12.42
N VAL A 92 -3.16 -0.36 -12.90
CA VAL A 92 -4.32 -0.86 -12.13
C VAL A 92 -3.84 -1.58 -10.86
N ALA A 93 -2.83 -2.45 -10.97
CA ALA A 93 -2.26 -3.16 -9.81
C ALA A 93 -1.65 -2.19 -8.79
N TYR A 94 -0.92 -1.16 -9.26
CA TYR A 94 -0.42 -0.09 -8.41
C TYR A 94 -1.53 0.63 -7.65
N ARG A 95 -2.60 1.05 -8.33
CA ARG A 95 -3.72 1.73 -7.67
C ARG A 95 -4.48 0.81 -6.71
N ALA A 96 -4.72 -0.44 -7.09
CA ALA A 96 -5.36 -1.44 -6.25
C ALA A 96 -4.58 -1.66 -4.95
N GLY A 97 -3.25 -1.78 -5.02
CA GLY A 97 -2.43 -1.96 -3.81
C GLY A 97 -2.54 -0.81 -2.82
N GLY A 98 -2.58 0.43 -3.30
CA GLY A 98 -2.81 1.55 -2.38
C GLY A 98 -4.20 1.55 -1.76
N VAL A 99 -5.25 1.17 -2.51
CA VAL A 99 -6.61 1.05 -1.97
C VAL A 99 -6.69 -0.05 -0.90
N ASP A 100 -6.21 -1.24 -1.22
CA ASP A 100 -6.22 -2.40 -0.31
C ASP A 100 -5.53 -2.06 1.02
N GLU A 101 -4.33 -1.45 0.95
CA GLU A 101 -3.57 -1.08 2.15
C GLU A 101 -4.31 -0.06 3.03
N LEU A 102 -4.99 0.90 2.41
CA LEU A 102 -5.72 1.94 3.15
C LEU A 102 -6.98 1.40 3.79
N GLU A 103 -7.64 0.43 3.16
CA GLU A 103 -8.80 -0.26 3.72
C GLU A 103 -8.39 -1.16 4.89
N GLU A 104 -7.29 -1.90 4.74
CA GLU A 104 -6.73 -2.66 5.85
C GLU A 104 -6.33 -1.76 7.02
N LEU A 105 -5.63 -0.65 6.76
CA LEU A 105 -5.21 0.30 7.78
C LEU A 105 -6.40 0.99 8.47
N ALA A 106 -7.47 1.29 7.75
CA ALA A 106 -8.69 1.89 8.32
C ALA A 106 -9.53 0.87 9.12
N SER A 107 -9.53 -0.40 8.70
CA SER A 107 -10.21 -1.49 9.39
C SER A 107 -9.48 -1.96 10.65
N TRP A 108 -8.21 -1.57 10.81
CA TRP A 108 -7.40 -1.96 11.95
C TRP A 108 -7.89 -1.30 13.23
N ALA A 109 -8.70 -2.03 13.99
CA ALA A 109 -8.98 -1.72 15.39
C ALA A 109 -7.76 -2.13 16.25
N PRO A 110 -7.28 -1.26 17.16
CA PRO A 110 -6.23 -1.66 18.09
C PRO A 110 -6.77 -2.74 19.05
N GLY A 111 -6.39 -3.99 18.79
CA GLY A 111 -6.42 -5.08 19.77
C GLY A 111 -7.67 -5.96 19.81
N GLU A 112 -7.66 -7.01 19.01
CA GLU A 112 -8.03 -8.37 19.47
C GLU A 112 -6.93 -9.33 19.00
N ARG A 113 -5.79 -9.32 19.70
CA ARG A 113 -4.91 -10.50 19.73
C ARG A 113 -5.29 -11.28 20.98
N GLY A 114 -6.22 -12.23 20.82
CA GLY A 114 -6.38 -13.35 21.75
C GLY A 114 -5.29 -14.38 21.56
#